data_AF-R1GGF7-F1
#
_entry.id   AF-R1GGF7-F1
#
_cell.length_a   1.000
_cell.length_b   1.000
_cell.length_c   1.000
_cell.angle_alpha   90.00
_cell.angle_beta   90.00
_cell.angle_gamma   90.00
#
_symmetry.space_group_name_H-M   'P 1'
#
loop_
_entity.id
_entity.type
_entity.pdbx_description
1 polymer ?
#
loop_
_entity_poly.entity_id
_entity_poly.type
_entity_poly.pdbx_seq_one_letter_code
_entity_poly.pdbx_strand_id
1 'polypeptide(L)'
;MATTAKCKRCKRVLRSAESIARGYGRHCAREEAARLVLANYSAAQVEKVTQLLEDGGVARTSRHTFEVVASNGIRRYEVNATTASCTCKAAENGRKCYHVAAAQLLAAA
;
A
#
# COMPACT_ATOMS: atom_id res chain seq x y z
N MET A 1 11.91 -12.98 -31.13
CA MET A 1 12.76 -13.37 -29.99
C MET A 1 12.07 -12.94 -28.70
N ALA A 2 11.80 -13.84 -27.76
CA ALA A 2 11.24 -13.47 -26.46
C ALA A 2 12.36 -12.84 -25.61
N THR A 3 12.34 -11.52 -25.44
CA THR A 3 13.35 -10.78 -24.67
C THR A 3 13.19 -11.10 -23.19
N THR A 4 13.92 -12.09 -22.67
CA THR A 4 13.87 -12.42 -21.24
C THR A 4 14.76 -11.47 -20.45
N ALA A 5 14.19 -10.73 -19.50
CA ALA A 5 14.95 -9.91 -18.54
C ALA A 5 15.08 -10.62 -17.19
N LYS A 6 16.00 -10.17 -16.32
CA LYS A 6 16.08 -10.65 -14.93
C LYS A 6 15.47 -9.61 -13.99
N CYS A 7 14.77 -10.08 -12.95
CA CYS A 7 14.29 -9.22 -11.87
C CYS A 7 15.45 -8.49 -11.21
N LYS A 8 15.37 -7.16 -11.06
CA LYS A 8 16.44 -6.35 -10.48
C LYS A 8 16.78 -6.78 -9.04
N ARG A 9 15.79 -7.26 -8.27
CA ARG A 9 15.94 -7.74 -6.88
C ARG A 9 16.32 -9.22 -6.79
N CYS A 10 15.38 -10.14 -7.04
CA CYS A 10 15.59 -11.58 -6.82
C CYS A 10 16.28 -12.32 -7.98
N LYS A 11 16.68 -11.61 -9.05
CA LYS A 11 17.35 -12.15 -10.25
C LYS A 11 16.59 -13.23 -11.05
N ARG A 12 15.37 -13.60 -10.63
CA ARG A 12 14.47 -14.51 -11.36
C ARG A 12 14.21 -14.01 -12.78
N VAL A 13 14.16 -14.93 -13.74
CA VAL A 13 13.86 -14.61 -15.15
C VAL A 13 12.41 -14.13 -15.29
N LEU A 14 12.23 -13.04 -16.01
CA LEU A 14 10.96 -12.42 -16.34
C LEU A 14 10.58 -12.80 -17.76
N ARG A 15 9.37 -13.36 -17.91
CA ARG A 15 8.85 -13.86 -19.18
C ARG A 15 7.71 -13.01 -19.74
N SER A 16 6.94 -12.37 -18.87
CA SER A 16 5.83 -11.49 -19.27
C SER A 16 6.34 -10.09 -19.62
N ALA A 17 5.83 -9.52 -20.73
CA ALA A 17 6.21 -8.18 -21.20
C ALA A 17 6.05 -7.11 -20.10
N GLU A 18 4.96 -7.13 -19.33
CA GLU A 18 4.76 -6.23 -18.18
C GLU A 18 5.86 -6.32 -17.13
N SER A 19 6.29 -7.54 -16.77
CA SER A 19 7.33 -7.71 -15.77
C SER A 19 8.69 -7.25 -16.30
N ILE A 20 8.96 -7.50 -17.58
CA ILE A 20 10.18 -7.03 -18.27
C ILE A 20 10.21 -5.50 -18.27
N ALA A 21 9.13 -4.84 -18.69
CA ALA A 21 9.02 -3.38 -18.71
C ALA A 21 9.21 -2.76 -17.32
N ARG A 22 8.63 -3.36 -16.28
CA ARG A 22 8.79 -2.91 -14.89
C ARG A 22 10.17 -3.24 -14.29
N GLY A 23 10.90 -4.21 -14.87
CA GLY A 23 12.18 -4.71 -14.34
C GLY A 23 12.08 -5.52 -13.04
N TYR A 24 10.87 -5.78 -12.54
CA TYR A 24 10.59 -6.55 -11.33
C TYR A 24 9.48 -7.56 -11.57
N GLY A 25 9.68 -8.77 -11.04
CA GLY A 25 8.62 -9.78 -10.95
C GLY A 25 7.48 -9.33 -10.03
N ARG A 26 6.29 -9.92 -10.16
CA ARG A 26 5.07 -9.51 -9.42
C ARG A 26 5.31 -9.32 -7.92
N HIS A 27 5.90 -10.32 -7.26
CA HIS A 27 6.21 -10.25 -5.83
C HIS A 27 7.15 -9.10 -5.48
N CYS A 28 8.33 -9.03 -6.11
CA CYS A 28 9.31 -7.99 -5.82
C CYS A 28 8.80 -6.58 -6.14
N ALA A 29 7.91 -6.43 -7.12
CA ALA A 29 7.29 -5.15 -7.41
C ALA A 29 6.29 -4.73 -6.33
N ARG A 30 5.51 -5.67 -5.78
CA ARG A 30 4.61 -5.42 -4.66
C ARG A 30 5.40 -5.01 -3.41
N GLU A 31 6.50 -5.72 -3.13
CA GLU A 31 7.39 -5.37 -2.01
C GLU A 31 8.02 -3.98 -2.19
N GLU A 32 8.45 -3.63 -3.40
CA GLU A 32 9.02 -2.31 -3.67
C GLU A 32 7.97 -1.20 -3.57
N ALA A 33 6.77 -1.42 -4.11
CA ALA A 33 5.66 -0.49 -3.95
C ALA A 33 5.33 -0.27 -2.47
N ALA A 34 5.30 -1.36 -1.68
CA ALA A 34 5.08 -1.27 -0.25
C ALA A 34 6.17 -0.45 0.46
N ARG A 35 7.43 -0.68 0.10
CA ARG A 35 8.56 0.09 0.63
C ARG A 35 8.46 1.58 0.30
N LEU A 36 8.09 1.93 -0.93
CA LEU A 36 7.93 3.33 -1.37
C LEU A 36 6.77 4.04 -0.65
N VAL A 37 5.67 3.34 -0.40
CA VAL A 37 4.57 3.85 0.42
C VAL A 37 5.08 4.16 1.83
N LEU A 38 5.70 3.18 2.50
CA LEU A 38 6.14 3.30 3.89
C LEU A 38 7.30 4.27 4.10
N ALA A 39 8.14 4.53 3.09
CA ALA A 39 9.25 5.48 3.18
C ALA A 39 8.82 6.92 3.53
N ASN A 40 7.54 7.25 3.34
CA ASN A 40 6.97 8.57 3.64
C ASN A 40 6.44 8.72 5.08
N TYR A 41 6.56 7.68 5.91
CA TYR A 41 5.95 7.60 7.23
C TYR A 41 7.01 7.35 8.31
N SER A 42 6.76 7.82 9.53
CA SER A 42 7.65 7.56 10.66
C SER A 42 7.57 6.10 11.11
N ALA A 43 8.59 5.59 11.79
CA ALA A 43 8.61 4.21 12.29
C ALA A 43 7.37 3.86 13.15
N ALA A 44 6.93 4.79 14.01
CA ALA A 44 5.72 4.62 14.81
C ALA A 44 4.43 4.59 13.96
N GLN A 45 4.40 5.27 12.82
CA GLN A 45 3.28 5.16 11.87
C GLN A 45 3.33 3.82 11.14
N VAL A 46 4.53 3.36 10.72
CA VAL A 46 4.72 2.07 10.07
C VAL A 46 4.26 0.92 10.97
N GLU A 47 4.63 0.94 12.26
CA GLU A 47 4.19 -0.07 13.23
C GLU A 47 2.65 -0.11 13.33
N LYS A 48 2.00 1.06 13.40
CA LYS A 48 0.53 1.15 13.39
C LYS A 48 -0.10 0.64 12.10
N VAL A 49 0.54 0.86 10.95
CA VAL A 49 0.07 0.29 9.67
C VAL A 49 0.13 -1.23 9.70
N THR A 50 1.25 -1.79 10.16
CA THR A 50 1.44 -3.23 10.26
C THR A 50 0.39 -3.84 11.18
N GLN A 51 0.26 -3.31 12.41
CA GLN A 51 -0.74 -3.78 13.36
C GLN A 51 -2.16 -3.70 12.78
N LEU A 52 -2.52 -2.58 12.16
CA LEU A 52 -3.84 -2.38 11.56
C LEU A 52 -4.16 -3.40 10.44
N LEU A 53 -3.15 -3.79 9.65
CA LEU A 53 -3.31 -4.80 8.60
C LEU A 53 -3.41 -6.22 9.19
N GLU A 54 -2.63 -6.53 10.24
CA GLU A 54 -2.69 -7.80 10.95
C GLU A 54 -4.03 -8.01 11.65
N ASP A 55 -4.57 -6.95 12.25
CA ASP A 55 -5.89 -6.93 12.90
C ASP A 55 -7.06 -6.99 11.90
N GLY A 56 -6.79 -6.94 10.58
CA GLY A 56 -7.82 -6.87 9.55
C GLY A 56 -8.63 -5.58 9.56
N GLY A 57 -8.08 -4.50 10.14
CA GLY A 57 -8.75 -3.21 10.30
C GLY A 57 -8.86 -2.37 9.02
N VAL A 58 -8.58 -2.95 7.85
CA VAL A 58 -8.74 -2.31 6.53
C VAL A 58 -9.55 -3.21 5.63
N ALA A 59 -10.68 -2.71 5.15
CA ALA A 59 -11.53 -3.40 4.18
C ALA A 59 -11.62 -2.60 2.89
N ARG A 60 -11.54 -3.28 1.75
CA ARG A 60 -11.78 -2.66 0.45
C ARG A 60 -13.29 -2.55 0.22
N THR A 61 -13.81 -1.34 0.04
CA THR A 61 -15.23 -1.09 -0.23
C THR A 61 -15.51 -0.83 -1.70
N SER A 62 -14.51 -0.37 -2.46
CA SER A 62 -14.60 -0.14 -3.91
C SER A 62 -13.22 -0.28 -4.55
N ARG A 63 -13.12 -0.06 -5.87
CA ARG A 63 -11.85 -0.18 -6.60
C ARG A 63 -10.71 0.64 -5.98
N HIS A 64 -11.02 1.88 -5.57
CA HIS A 64 -10.05 2.85 -5.02
C HIS A 64 -10.36 3.27 -3.59
N THR A 65 -11.52 2.88 -3.05
CA THR A 65 -12.01 3.28 -1.74
C THR A 65 -11.93 2.12 -0.75
N PHE A 66 -11.54 2.46 0.48
CA PHE A 66 -11.30 1.55 1.57
C PHE A 66 -11.95 2.12 2.83
N GLU A 67 -12.41 1.22 3.69
CA GLU A 67 -12.84 1.55 5.04
C GLU A 67 -11.75 1.11 6.02
N VAL A 68 -11.33 2.01 6.89
CA VAL A 68 -10.29 1.77 7.89
C VAL A 68 -10.84 1.97 9.28
N VAL A 69 -10.68 0.97 10.14
CA VAL A 69 -11.08 1.05 11.55
C VAL A 69 -10.09 1.96 12.30
N ALA A 70 -10.63 2.89 13.06
CA ALA A 70 -9.84 3.77 13.92
C ALA A 70 -9.19 2.96 15.07
N SER A 71 -8.11 3.48 15.66
CA SER A 71 -7.45 2.84 16.81
C SER A 71 -8.37 2.60 18.03
N ASN A 72 -9.53 3.27 18.10
CA ASN A 72 -10.51 3.06 19.17
C ASN A 72 -11.49 1.92 18.88
N GLY A 73 -11.38 1.24 17.74
CA GLY A 73 -12.22 0.11 17.34
C GLY A 73 -13.66 0.46 16.94
N ILE A 74 -14.10 1.70 17.15
CA ILE A 74 -15.50 2.11 17.00
C ILE A 74 -15.71 2.93 15.72
N ARG A 75 -14.84 3.90 15.46
CA ARG A 75 -14.98 4.79 14.31
C ARG A 75 -14.38 4.13 13.08
N ARG A 76 -14.98 4.39 11.92
CA ARG A 76 -14.45 3.97 10.62
C ARG A 76 -14.20 5.20 9.78
N TYR A 77 -13.09 5.20 9.06
CA TYR A 77 -12.71 6.26 8.15
C TYR A 77 -12.74 5.75 6.72
N GLU A 78 -13.30 6.56 5.83
CA GLU A 78 -13.19 6.31 4.41
C GLU A 78 -11.84 6.81 3.92
N VAL A 79 -11.19 6.00 3.09
CA VAL A 79 -9.88 6.27 2.53
C VAL A 79 -9.92 6.02 1.03
N ASN A 80 -9.51 7.00 0.24
CA ASN A 80 -9.25 6.81 -1.18
C ASN A 80 -7.73 6.67 -1.39
N ALA A 81 -7.28 5.48 -1.76
CA ALA A 81 -5.86 5.17 -1.87
C ALA A 81 -5.18 5.90 -3.05
N THR A 82 -5.95 6.23 -4.08
CA THR A 82 -5.46 6.88 -5.31
C THR A 82 -5.27 8.38 -5.12
N THR A 83 -6.23 9.05 -4.49
CA THR A 83 -6.13 10.49 -4.17
C THR A 83 -5.43 10.76 -2.84
N ALA A 84 -5.03 9.72 -2.12
CA ALA A 84 -4.42 9.79 -0.79
C ALA A 84 -5.27 10.59 0.23
N SER A 85 -6.60 10.54 0.10
CA SER A 85 -7.53 11.24 0.99
C SER A 85 -8.11 10.30 2.05
N CYS A 86 -8.34 10.84 3.24
CA CYS A 86 -8.95 10.10 4.36
C CYS A 86 -9.88 11.03 5.14
N THR A 87 -10.99 10.50 5.66
CA THR A 87 -11.96 11.27 6.48
C THR A 87 -11.55 11.39 7.96
N CYS A 88 -10.31 11.05 8.31
CA CYS A 88 -9.82 11.20 9.67
C CYS A 88 -9.37 12.64 9.96
N LYS A 89 -9.46 13.03 11.24
CA LYS A 89 -9.06 14.37 11.72
C LYS A 89 -7.63 14.76 11.34
N ALA A 90 -6.69 13.84 11.25
CA ALA A 90 -5.33 14.16 10.82
C ALA A 90 -5.29 14.63 9.35
N ALA A 91 -6.01 13.94 8.47
CA ALA A 91 -6.10 14.29 7.04
C ALA A 91 -6.94 15.55 6.82
N GLU A 92 -8.01 15.75 7.58
CA GLU A 92 -8.79 17.01 7.58
C GLU A 92 -7.91 18.22 7.93
N ASN A 93 -6.90 18.04 8.80
CA ASN A 93 -5.91 19.05 9.14
C ASN A 93 -4.70 19.09 8.17
N GLY A 94 -4.80 18.44 7.00
CA GLY A 94 -3.74 18.41 5.98
C GLY A 94 -2.50 17.58 6.34
N ARG A 95 -2.58 16.70 7.35
CA ARG A 95 -1.45 15.86 7.78
C ARG A 95 -1.51 14.47 7.15
N LYS A 96 -0.33 13.87 6.93
CA LYS A 96 -0.21 12.46 6.50
C LYS A 96 -0.69 11.54 7.63
N CYS A 97 -1.68 10.69 7.33
CA CYS A 97 -2.22 9.72 8.27
C CYS A 97 -1.86 8.28 7.85
N TYR A 98 -1.66 7.41 8.83
CA TYR A 98 -1.27 6.01 8.58
C TYR A 98 -2.41 5.19 7.92
N HIS A 99 -3.67 5.63 8.00
CA HIS A 99 -4.79 4.98 7.32
C HIS A 99 -4.62 4.97 5.79
N VAL A 100 -4.09 6.06 5.21
CA VAL A 100 -3.80 6.14 3.77
C VAL A 100 -2.71 5.14 3.38
N ALA A 101 -1.64 5.03 4.18
CA ALA A 101 -0.60 4.04 3.96
C ALA A 101 -1.19 2.61 3.94
N ALA A 102 -2.01 2.27 4.93
CA ALA A 102 -2.60 0.94 5.04
C ALA A 102 -3.49 0.62 3.81
N ALA A 103 -4.32 1.57 3.38
CA ALA A 103 -5.13 1.43 2.17
C ALA A 103 -4.28 1.30 0.89
N GLN A 104 -3.20 2.07 0.77
CA GLN A 104 -2.28 1.99 -0.37
C GLN A 104 -1.52 0.66 -0.43
N LEU A 105 -1.13 0.11 0.73
CA LEU A 105 -0.52 -1.21 0.81
C LEU A 105 -1.51 -2.31 0.42
N LEU A 106 -2.76 -2.23 0.88
CA LEU A 106 -3.80 -3.17 0.49
C LEU A 106 -4.21 -3.00 -0.99
N ALA A 107 -4.06 -1.81 -1.55
CA ALA A 107 -4.27 -1.55 -2.98
C ALA A 107 -3.17 -2.16 -3.86
N ALA A 108 -1.93 -2.17 -3.38
CA ALA A 108 -0.78 -2.76 -4.04
C ALA A 108 -0.68 -4.28 -3.88
N ALA A 109 -1.53 -4.86 -3.03
CA ALA A 109 -1.59 -6.28 -2.71
C ALA A 109 -2.23 -7.13 -3.81
#